data_AF-A0A662YTX4-F1
#
_entry.id   AF-A0A662YTX4-F1
#
_cell.length_a   1.000
_cell.length_b   1.000
_cell.length_c   1.000
_cell.angle_alpha   90.00
_cell.angle_beta   90.00
_cell.angle_gamma   90.00
#
_symmetry.space_group_name_H-M   'P 1'
#
loop_
_entity.id
_entity.type
_entity.pdbx_description
1 polymer ?
#
loop_
_entity_poly.entity_id
_entity_poly.type
_entity_poly.pdbx_seq_one_letter_code
_entity_poly.pdbx_strand_id
1 'polypeptide(L)'
;MKVLEYRKGVNVPDHAMTFQSLSALLQESVTPYVVCLQSKECSALKQVLQKVLVQLMGHSVSVEDDDDEEDQSGPRPTGIPSRKMLCSMATLCGWYTAVTQKSASPSPGKKRLSSSKGCGQRPPVVVIFKDLESFTPRVLQEFIVISSQYIQQLPLIFIFGIATSPITIHGMLPHSVSSLLCIQLFQSLSCTQHLATVIDKLVLTTTFPFKLSGKVLQVLISIFLYHDFSVRNFIKGLQLSLLDHFYSQPLSMLCCDKQEARSRAKELSHEDCENIRQLPSFMRYVEKQEPEIQVQLLTCDKRVKDVTQSLLKELHAYHKNYYPVLRCLHALTSSLPKYPLGKQIRELHGICLEKNVWETEEYESAFQLLRMLAKDELVAALRTCTEILKCAKKLGDAVEKLEEFIERFELLDRCSAVVEMGQEGEEELPPQKGLQKKTDLFQLQKSLLERESRRTKKLSKFELLRLAVLDCIDSIVKKHLLPPESQPLHEVFYYSSAGTLRRHLNAAPRTAIQTALNNPYCYLQSEALKSEGGAISNAAPDICIVYKLHLECGRLINLYDWLEAYATVVAAAEGKDPDSAAAAQLDDVKH
;
A
#
# COMPACT_ATOMS: atom_id res chain seq x y z
N MET A 1 -11.00 -6.41 36.55
CA MET A 1 -10.33 -5.41 35.70
C MET A 1 -10.84 -5.52 34.26
N LYS A 2 -11.17 -4.43 33.57
CA LYS A 2 -11.56 -4.53 32.14
C LYS A 2 -10.33 -4.36 31.27
N VAL A 3 -10.14 -5.30 30.35
CA VAL A 3 -9.06 -5.28 29.37
C VAL A 3 -9.69 -5.23 27.98
N LEU A 4 -9.32 -4.21 27.21
CA LEU A 4 -9.66 -4.13 25.79
C LEU A 4 -8.43 -4.65 25.03
N GLU A 5 -8.59 -5.80 24.41
CA GLU A 5 -7.59 -6.32 23.48
C GLU A 5 -7.78 -5.60 22.16
N TYR A 6 -6.73 -4.93 21.69
CA TYR A 6 -6.74 -4.22 20.42
C TYR A 6 -5.80 -4.94 19.46
N ARG A 7 -6.37 -5.83 18.64
CA ARG A 7 -5.64 -6.58 17.64
C ARG A 7 -5.19 -5.65 16.53
N LYS A 8 -3.87 -5.61 16.36
CA LYS A 8 -3.12 -4.83 15.39
C LYS A 8 -2.52 -5.77 14.37
N GLY A 9 -2.34 -5.30 13.13
CA GLY A 9 -1.44 -5.98 12.19
C GLY A 9 0.01 -5.84 12.62
N VAL A 10 0.93 -6.53 11.92
CA VAL A 10 2.38 -6.59 12.20
C VAL A 10 3.08 -5.20 12.17
N ASN A 11 2.40 -4.15 11.71
CA ASN A 11 2.95 -2.80 11.53
C ASN A 11 3.11 -1.99 12.82
N VAL A 12 4.10 -2.30 13.64
CA VAL A 12 4.44 -1.53 14.85
C VAL A 12 4.46 0.01 14.67
N PRO A 13 5.03 0.61 13.59
CA PRO A 13 5.14 2.08 13.51
C PRO A 13 3.84 2.81 13.15
N ASP A 14 2.95 2.21 12.36
CA ASP A 14 1.67 2.85 11.97
C ASP A 14 0.73 2.94 13.19
N HIS A 15 0.87 1.97 14.09
CA HIS A 15 0.09 1.84 15.31
C HIS A 15 0.37 2.90 16.36
N ALA A 16 1.53 3.57 16.29
CA ALA A 16 1.84 4.68 17.18
C ALA A 16 0.88 5.86 16.94
N MET A 17 0.60 6.20 15.67
CA MET A 17 -0.33 7.27 15.32
C MET A 17 -1.77 6.90 15.71
N THR A 18 -2.18 5.64 15.51
CA THR A 18 -3.52 5.20 15.92
C THR A 18 -3.70 5.26 17.44
N PHE A 19 -2.67 4.93 18.21
CA PHE A 19 -2.70 5.08 19.66
C PHE A 19 -2.72 6.54 20.11
N GLN A 20 -2.03 7.43 19.40
CA GLN A 20 -2.11 8.87 19.68
C GLN A 20 -3.52 9.41 19.43
N SER A 21 -4.12 9.11 18.27
CA SER A 21 -5.50 9.49 17.98
C SER A 21 -6.49 8.89 18.98
N LEU A 22 -6.30 7.61 19.36
CA LEU A 22 -7.13 6.96 20.38
C LEU A 22 -6.96 7.63 21.75
N SER A 23 -5.74 8.02 22.13
CA SER A 23 -5.51 8.73 23.40
C SER A 23 -6.20 10.09 23.42
N ALA A 24 -6.14 10.86 22.32
CA ALA A 24 -6.83 12.14 22.20
C ALA A 24 -8.36 11.97 22.28
N LEU A 25 -8.91 11.00 21.53
CA LEU A 25 -10.35 10.71 21.56
C LEU A 25 -10.82 10.25 22.95
N LEU A 26 -10.02 9.44 23.67
CA LEU A 26 -10.36 9.01 25.03
C LEU A 26 -10.29 10.15 26.04
N GLN A 27 -9.34 11.07 25.88
CA GLN A 27 -9.22 12.28 26.70
C GLN A 27 -10.42 13.22 26.51
N GLU A 28 -10.94 13.31 25.29
CA GLU A 28 -12.11 14.14 24.97
C GLU A 28 -13.44 13.51 25.41
N SER A 29 -13.59 12.19 25.26
CA SER A 29 -14.91 11.53 25.37
C SER A 29 -15.17 10.76 26.66
N VAL A 30 -14.14 10.20 27.32
CA VAL A 30 -14.33 9.26 28.43
C VAL A 30 -13.63 9.74 29.70
N THR A 31 -12.31 9.95 29.64
CA THR A 31 -11.48 10.19 30.83
C THR A 31 -10.26 11.05 30.53
N PRO A 32 -9.95 12.05 31.37
CA PRO A 32 -8.72 12.84 31.23
C PRO A 32 -7.45 12.04 31.59
N TYR A 33 -7.58 10.86 32.21
CA TYR A 33 -6.46 10.04 32.70
C TYR A 33 -6.14 8.89 31.73
N VAL A 34 -5.34 9.17 30.71
CA VAL A 34 -4.84 8.17 29.75
C VAL A 34 -3.32 8.10 29.82
N VAL A 35 -2.79 6.89 30.02
CA VAL A 35 -1.36 6.58 30.13
C VAL A 35 -0.96 5.68 28.96
N CYS A 36 0.16 5.98 28.31
CA CYS A 36 0.72 5.18 27.23
C CYS A 36 2.08 4.61 27.64
N LEU A 37 2.17 3.29 27.76
CA LEU A 37 3.39 2.57 28.10
C LEU A 37 4.03 1.93 26.87
N GLN A 38 5.35 2.11 26.75
CA GLN A 38 6.20 1.45 25.78
C GLN A 38 7.07 0.39 26.47
N SER A 39 7.30 -0.73 25.79
CA SER A 39 8.12 -1.85 26.31
C SER A 39 9.56 -1.43 26.59
N LYS A 40 10.15 -0.60 25.72
CA LYS A 40 11.52 -0.08 25.84
C LYS A 40 11.79 0.66 27.16
N GLU A 41 10.76 1.30 27.70
CA GLU A 41 10.87 2.13 28.91
C GLU A 41 10.55 1.35 30.20
N CYS A 42 10.23 0.06 30.09
CA CYS A 42 9.64 -0.74 31.15
C CYS A 42 10.41 -2.06 31.36
N SER A 43 11.66 -1.98 31.83
CA SER A 43 12.45 -3.18 32.15
C SER A 43 12.19 -3.68 33.58
N ALA A 44 11.81 -2.79 34.51
CA ALA A 44 11.48 -3.14 35.89
C ALA A 44 10.10 -2.61 36.33
N LEU A 45 9.46 -3.31 37.27
CA LEU A 45 8.16 -2.92 37.84
C LEU A 45 8.17 -1.49 38.42
N LYS A 46 9.29 -1.08 39.03
CA LYS A 46 9.48 0.27 39.56
C LYS A 46 9.38 1.34 38.46
N GLN A 47 9.95 1.08 37.28
CA GLN A 47 9.93 2.00 36.15
C GLN A 47 8.51 2.11 35.57
N VAL A 48 7.78 0.99 35.47
CA VAL A 48 6.37 0.99 35.06
C VAL A 48 5.55 1.89 35.97
N LEU A 49 5.65 1.68 37.29
CA LEU A 49 4.91 2.46 38.28
C LEU A 49 5.30 3.95 38.26
N GLN A 50 6.60 4.23 38.15
CA GLN A 50 7.11 5.60 38.04
C GLN A 50 6.56 6.30 36.80
N LYS A 51 6.56 5.66 35.64
CA LYS A 51 6.06 6.24 34.39
C LYS A 51 4.54 6.43 34.40
N VAL A 52 3.78 5.47 34.93
CA VAL A 52 2.34 5.63 35.13
C VAL A 52 2.06 6.86 36.00
N LEU A 53 2.81 7.03 37.08
CA LEU A 53 2.62 8.17 38.00
C LEU A 53 3.03 9.50 37.35
N VAL A 54 4.15 9.53 36.62
CA VAL A 54 4.62 10.74 35.89
C VAL A 54 3.64 11.14 34.79
N GLN A 55 3.08 10.19 34.05
CA GLN A 55 2.10 10.49 33.00
C GLN A 55 0.74 10.93 33.57
N LEU A 56 0.32 10.42 34.73
CA LEU A 56 -0.93 10.80 35.38
C LEU A 56 -0.87 12.14 36.12
N MET A 57 0.25 12.43 36.79
CA MET A 57 0.43 13.69 37.52
C MET A 57 0.77 14.88 36.61
N GLY A 58 0.93 14.64 35.31
CA GLY A 58 1.38 15.63 34.33
C GLY A 58 2.89 15.85 34.43
N HIS A 59 3.54 16.09 33.26
CA HIS A 59 4.96 16.41 33.07
C HIS A 59 5.49 17.46 34.06
N SER A 60 5.83 17.05 35.28
CA SER A 60 6.48 17.88 36.32
C SER A 60 7.67 17.18 36.95
N VAL A 61 8.09 16.05 36.37
CA VAL A 61 9.34 15.39 36.74
C VAL A 61 10.03 14.95 35.44
N SER A 62 10.90 15.81 34.92
CA SER A 62 11.95 15.38 34.01
C SER A 62 12.80 14.36 34.75
N VAL A 63 12.89 13.16 34.20
CA VAL A 63 13.83 12.14 34.65
C VAL A 63 15.12 12.41 33.89
N GLU A 64 16.16 12.85 34.60
CA GLU A 64 17.53 12.75 34.11
C GLU A 64 17.87 11.26 34.11
N ASP A 65 18.18 10.73 32.91
CA ASP A 65 18.74 9.40 32.74
C ASP A 65 20.23 9.52 33.12
N ASP A 66 20.62 9.01 34.29
CA ASP A 66 22.02 8.81 34.68
C ASP A 66 22.56 7.57 33.93
N ASP A 67 22.96 7.75 32.68
CA ASP A 67 24.01 6.96 32.04
C ASP A 67 25.13 7.94 31.69
N ASP A 68 26.08 8.15 32.62
CA ASP A 68 27.48 8.53 32.35
C ASP A 68 28.23 8.64 33.70
N GLU A 69 28.98 7.59 34.05
CA GLU A 69 30.15 7.74 34.93
C GLU A 69 31.26 8.40 34.10
N GLU A 70 31.60 9.67 34.35
CA GLU A 70 32.97 10.18 34.32
C GLU A 70 33.06 11.64 34.83
N ASP A 71 34.10 11.89 35.61
CA ASP A 71 34.39 13.09 36.40
C ASP A 71 34.43 14.42 35.61
N GLN A 72 33.83 15.49 36.18
CA GLN A 72 34.50 16.78 36.31
C GLN A 72 33.76 17.78 37.23
N SER A 73 34.53 18.29 38.18
CA SER A 73 34.16 19.26 39.23
C SER A 73 33.96 20.70 38.71
N GLY A 74 32.87 21.34 39.12
CA GLY A 74 32.68 22.80 39.04
C GLY A 74 31.37 23.26 39.72
N PRO A 75 31.37 24.30 40.57
CA PRO A 75 30.22 24.61 41.44
C PRO A 75 29.30 25.69 40.87
N ARG A 76 27.97 25.51 41.02
CA ARG A 76 26.89 26.50 41.31
C ARG A 76 25.54 26.02 40.75
N PRO A 77 24.38 26.56 41.20
CA PRO A 77 24.00 27.01 42.53
C PRO A 77 22.71 26.30 43.03
N THR A 78 22.44 26.42 44.31
CA THR A 78 21.28 25.90 45.05
C THR A 78 19.91 26.23 44.43
N GLY A 79 19.10 25.20 44.18
CA GLY A 79 17.69 25.33 43.80
C GLY A 79 16.92 24.01 43.78
N ILE A 80 16.38 23.62 44.96
CA ILE A 80 15.34 22.60 45.21
C ILE A 80 15.77 21.13 45.02
N PRO A 81 15.80 20.30 46.08
CA PRO A 81 16.05 18.87 45.94
C PRO A 81 14.82 18.18 45.33
N SER A 82 14.94 17.68 44.11
CA SER A 82 13.99 16.75 43.49
C SER A 82 14.00 15.44 44.29
N ARG A 83 13.11 15.34 45.30
CA ARG A 83 12.95 14.11 46.08
C ARG A 83 12.61 12.96 45.14
N LYS A 84 13.48 11.94 45.08
CA LYS A 84 13.15 10.59 44.59
C LYS A 84 11.91 10.11 45.33
N MET A 85 10.73 10.38 44.77
CA MET A 85 9.46 9.99 45.36
C MET A 85 9.39 8.47 45.22
N LEU A 86 9.22 7.77 46.34
CA LEU A 86 8.92 6.34 46.34
C LEU A 86 7.61 6.16 45.58
N CYS A 87 7.70 5.77 44.30
CA CYS A 87 6.56 5.57 43.43
C CYS A 87 5.84 4.28 43.86
N SER A 88 4.95 4.40 44.83
CA SER A 88 4.13 3.30 45.33
C SER A 88 2.71 3.41 44.80
N MET A 89 2.02 2.28 44.67
CA MET A 89 0.59 2.27 44.34
C MET A 89 -0.25 3.02 45.36
N ALA A 90 0.17 3.07 46.64
CA ALA A 90 -0.49 3.85 47.68
C ALA A 90 -0.44 5.37 47.40
N THR A 91 0.68 5.87 46.88
CA THR A 91 0.82 7.26 46.44
C THR A 91 -0.15 7.59 45.31
N LEU A 92 -0.31 6.66 44.36
CA LEU A 92 -1.22 6.81 43.23
C LEU A 92 -2.70 6.77 43.68
N CYS A 93 -3.06 5.91 44.63
CA CYS A 93 -4.39 5.90 45.27
C CYS A 93 -4.66 7.22 46.03
N GLY A 94 -3.67 7.72 46.78
CA GLY A 94 -3.77 8.99 47.52
C GLY A 94 -3.95 10.19 46.59
N TRP A 95 -3.22 10.22 45.47
CA TRP A 95 -3.39 11.24 44.44
C TRP A 95 -4.77 11.15 43.77
N TYR A 96 -5.18 9.95 43.35
CA TYR A 96 -6.46 9.77 42.66
C TYR A 96 -7.66 10.12 43.54
N THR A 97 -7.61 9.76 44.82
CA THR A 97 -8.64 10.18 45.79
C THR A 97 -8.63 11.70 45.99
N ALA A 98 -7.47 12.36 46.07
CA ALA A 98 -7.39 13.81 46.16
C ALA A 98 -7.96 14.52 44.91
N VAL A 99 -7.71 13.98 43.71
CA VAL A 99 -8.17 14.57 42.45
C VAL A 99 -9.67 14.34 42.22
N THR A 100 -10.17 13.14 42.51
CA THR A 100 -11.60 12.83 42.40
C THR A 100 -12.45 13.56 43.47
N GLN A 101 -11.91 13.80 44.66
CA GLN A 101 -12.55 14.63 45.68
C GLN A 101 -12.60 16.11 45.28
N LYS A 102 -11.55 16.64 44.66
CA LYS A 102 -11.53 18.03 44.12
C LYS A 102 -12.56 18.26 43.01
N SER A 103 -12.86 17.25 42.19
CA SER A 103 -13.93 17.33 41.19
C SER A 103 -15.35 17.20 41.76
N ALA A 104 -15.50 16.75 43.01
CA ALA A 104 -16.80 16.50 43.65
C ALA A 104 -17.28 17.66 44.55
N SER A 105 -16.47 18.68 44.83
CA SER A 105 -16.88 19.85 45.61
C SER A 105 -17.50 20.93 44.70
N PRO A 106 -18.81 21.24 44.79
CA PRO A 106 -19.37 22.41 44.14
C PRO A 106 -19.01 23.67 44.95
N SER A 107 -18.61 24.74 44.28
CA SER A 107 -18.56 26.08 44.84
C SER A 107 -19.94 26.48 45.41
N PRO A 108 -20.03 27.11 46.60
CA PRO A 108 -21.31 27.43 47.22
C PRO A 108 -21.91 28.67 46.55
N GLY A 109 -22.76 28.50 45.54
CA GLY A 109 -23.41 29.64 44.89
C GLY A 109 -24.43 29.28 43.82
N LYS A 110 -25.71 29.32 44.21
CA LYS A 110 -26.95 29.31 43.40
C LYS A 110 -27.55 27.95 43.03
N LYS A 111 -28.65 27.63 43.72
CA LYS A 111 -29.65 26.60 43.42
C LYS A 111 -30.21 26.74 42.00
N ARG A 112 -30.31 25.63 41.25
CA ARG A 112 -31.43 25.37 40.32
C ARG A 112 -31.63 23.87 40.12
N LEU A 113 -32.90 23.46 40.16
CA LEU A 113 -33.39 22.10 39.98
C LEU A 113 -33.44 21.74 38.48
N SER A 114 -32.90 20.58 38.12
CA SER A 114 -33.59 19.58 37.29
C SER A 114 -32.74 18.31 37.12
N SER A 115 -33.43 17.19 37.24
CA SER A 115 -32.99 15.80 37.28
C SER A 115 -32.39 15.24 35.97
N SER A 116 -31.32 14.44 36.09
CA SER A 116 -31.30 13.04 35.58
C SER A 116 -30.03 12.33 36.04
N LYS A 117 -30.21 11.09 36.50
CA LYS A 117 -29.27 10.21 37.22
C LYS A 117 -27.95 9.93 36.49
N GLY A 118 -26.85 10.16 37.20
CA GLY A 118 -25.57 9.49 37.01
C GLY A 118 -24.82 9.54 38.33
N CYS A 119 -24.75 8.40 39.04
CA CYS A 119 -23.90 8.21 40.21
C CYS A 119 -22.49 8.75 39.89
N GLY A 120 -21.80 9.39 40.85
CA GLY A 120 -20.45 9.90 40.67
C GLY A 120 -19.49 8.82 40.17
N GLN A 121 -19.38 8.66 38.85
CA GLN A 121 -18.51 7.68 38.23
C GLN A 121 -17.10 8.23 38.34
N ARG A 122 -16.33 7.65 39.28
CA ARG A 122 -14.89 7.83 39.35
C ARG A 122 -14.32 7.58 37.95
N PRO A 123 -13.69 8.58 37.31
CA PRO A 123 -13.22 8.45 35.93
C PRO A 123 -12.18 7.33 35.86
N PRO A 124 -12.38 6.29 35.02
CA PRO A 124 -11.40 5.22 34.93
C PRO A 124 -10.02 5.74 34.50
N VAL A 125 -8.97 5.11 35.01
CA VAL A 125 -7.62 5.34 34.52
C VAL A 125 -7.34 4.31 33.44
N VAL A 126 -7.11 4.78 32.22
CA VAL A 126 -6.82 3.92 31.07
C VAL A 126 -5.32 3.81 30.87
N VAL A 127 -4.78 2.59 30.95
CA VAL A 127 -3.37 2.32 30.67
C VAL A 127 -3.26 1.53 29.37
N ILE A 128 -2.61 2.13 28.37
CA ILE A 128 -2.42 1.59 27.03
C ILE A 128 -1.02 1.00 26.94
N PHE A 129 -0.94 -0.31 26.74
CA PHE A 129 0.30 -1.03 26.43
C PHE A 129 0.44 -1.11 24.92
N LYS A 130 1.41 -0.39 24.33
CA LYS A 130 1.53 -0.31 22.87
C LYS A 130 1.97 -1.64 22.24
N ASP A 131 2.96 -2.30 22.83
CA ASP A 131 3.60 -3.50 22.29
C ASP A 131 3.70 -4.59 23.36
N LEU A 132 2.61 -5.33 23.61
CA LEU A 132 2.56 -6.32 24.70
C LEU A 132 3.63 -7.42 24.55
N GLU A 133 3.91 -7.84 23.32
CA GLU A 133 4.81 -8.95 22.98
C GLU A 133 6.27 -8.69 23.39
N SER A 134 6.66 -7.42 23.47
CA SER A 134 8.02 -7.02 23.85
C SER A 134 8.20 -6.83 25.35
N PHE A 135 7.14 -6.95 26.17
CA PHE A 135 7.27 -6.82 27.63
C PHE A 135 7.79 -8.10 28.27
N THR A 136 8.60 -7.95 29.32
CA THR A 136 8.98 -9.07 30.17
C THR A 136 7.74 -9.62 30.89
N PRO A 137 7.41 -10.92 30.76
CA PRO A 137 6.18 -11.48 31.31
C PRO A 137 6.09 -11.36 32.83
N ARG A 138 7.23 -11.46 33.55
CA ARG A 138 7.29 -11.31 35.01
C ARG A 138 6.80 -9.93 35.48
N VAL A 139 7.28 -8.87 34.84
CA VAL A 139 6.92 -7.48 35.18
C VAL A 139 5.42 -7.25 34.94
N LEU A 140 4.90 -7.73 33.83
CA LEU A 140 3.49 -7.61 33.50
C LEU A 140 2.60 -8.37 34.49
N GLN A 141 2.97 -9.61 34.84
CA GLN A 141 2.24 -10.43 35.82
C GLN A 141 2.20 -9.77 37.20
N GLU A 142 3.35 -9.34 37.72
CA GLU A 142 3.43 -8.63 39.00
C GLU A 142 2.61 -7.35 38.99
N PHE A 143 2.69 -6.57 37.91
CA PHE A 143 1.92 -5.33 37.78
C PHE A 143 0.41 -5.57 37.77
N ILE A 144 -0.08 -6.62 37.09
CA ILE A 144 -1.50 -6.97 37.05
C ILE A 144 -1.97 -7.44 38.43
N VAL A 145 -1.20 -8.29 39.13
CA VAL A 145 -1.56 -8.79 40.46
C VAL A 145 -1.64 -7.63 41.46
N ILE A 146 -0.65 -6.73 41.45
CA ILE A 146 -0.66 -5.52 42.28
C ILE A 146 -1.87 -4.66 41.92
N SER A 147 -2.10 -4.39 40.64
CA SER A 147 -3.25 -3.59 40.18
C SER A 147 -4.59 -4.19 40.62
N SER A 148 -4.69 -5.52 40.66
CA SER A 148 -5.90 -6.24 41.08
C SER A 148 -6.26 -5.96 42.54
N GLN A 149 -5.28 -5.87 43.42
CA GLN A 149 -5.49 -5.57 44.84
C GLN A 149 -6.05 -4.16 45.07
N TYR A 150 -5.75 -3.21 44.17
CA TYR A 150 -6.17 -1.80 44.28
C TYR A 150 -7.42 -1.44 43.47
N ILE A 151 -8.13 -2.41 42.87
CA ILE A 151 -9.32 -2.15 42.00
C ILE A 151 -10.43 -1.35 42.70
N GLN A 152 -10.64 -1.56 44.01
CA GLN A 152 -11.70 -0.87 44.75
C GLN A 152 -11.42 0.63 44.92
N GLN A 153 -10.14 1.02 44.91
CA GLN A 153 -9.70 2.40 45.07
C GLN A 153 -9.49 3.07 43.71
N LEU A 154 -9.02 2.31 42.72
CA LEU A 154 -8.67 2.79 41.37
C LEU A 154 -9.40 1.96 40.30
N PRO A 155 -10.40 2.53 39.59
CA PRO A 155 -10.98 1.88 38.43
C PRO A 155 -9.98 1.89 37.27
N LEU A 156 -9.19 0.82 37.14
CA LEU A 156 -8.18 0.65 36.10
C LEU A 156 -8.74 -0.11 34.89
N ILE A 157 -8.47 0.39 33.68
CA ILE A 157 -8.76 -0.25 32.40
C ILE A 157 -7.45 -0.41 31.63
N PHE A 158 -7.18 -1.61 31.11
CA PHE A 158 -6.01 -1.86 30.29
C PHE A 158 -6.38 -1.98 28.82
N ILE A 159 -5.59 -1.39 27.94
CA ILE A 159 -5.67 -1.62 26.49
C ILE A 159 -4.40 -2.31 26.07
N PHE A 160 -4.51 -3.53 25.54
CA PHE A 160 -3.38 -4.31 25.05
C PHE A 160 -3.26 -4.19 23.54
N GLY A 161 -2.17 -3.59 23.06
CA GLY A 161 -1.75 -3.64 21.67
C GLY A 161 -1.04 -4.94 21.36
N ILE A 162 -1.65 -5.77 20.51
CA ILE A 162 -1.12 -7.08 20.14
C ILE A 162 -1.03 -7.17 18.63
N ALA A 163 0.13 -7.55 18.11
CA ALA A 163 0.38 -7.65 16.66
C ALA A 163 0.01 -9.02 16.08
N THR A 164 0.12 -10.08 16.87
CA THR A 164 -0.03 -11.47 16.41
C THR A 164 -1.45 -12.03 16.63
N SER A 165 -1.61 -12.84 17.67
CA SER A 165 -2.81 -13.61 17.99
C SER A 165 -3.11 -13.55 19.49
N PRO A 166 -4.37 -13.72 19.90
CA PRO A 166 -4.75 -13.75 21.33
C PRO A 166 -4.07 -14.88 22.11
N ILE A 167 -3.57 -15.91 21.44
CA ILE A 167 -2.85 -17.04 22.04
C ILE A 167 -1.56 -16.55 22.72
N THR A 168 -0.94 -15.48 22.22
CA THR A 168 0.25 -14.88 22.83
C THR A 168 -0.04 -14.36 24.25
N ILE A 169 -1.25 -13.84 24.52
CA ILE A 169 -1.66 -13.44 25.87
C ILE A 169 -1.68 -14.65 26.79
N HIS A 170 -2.27 -15.77 26.33
CA HIS A 170 -2.33 -17.01 27.10
C HIS A 170 -0.95 -17.63 27.35
N GLY A 171 0.01 -17.40 26.45
CA GLY A 171 1.41 -17.78 26.68
C GLY A 171 2.15 -16.85 27.66
N MET A 172 1.88 -15.55 27.65
CA MET A 172 2.54 -14.57 28.51
C MET A 172 1.94 -14.48 29.92
N LEU A 173 0.64 -14.71 30.07
CA LEU A 173 -0.11 -14.62 31.32
C LEU A 173 -0.56 -16.02 31.77
N PRO A 174 -0.07 -16.51 32.93
CA PRO A 174 -0.58 -17.73 33.54
C PRO A 174 -2.09 -17.64 33.82
N HIS A 175 -2.76 -18.80 33.89
CA HIS A 175 -4.21 -18.87 34.19
C HIS A 175 -4.62 -18.17 35.49
N SER A 176 -3.72 -18.11 36.48
CA SER A 176 -3.93 -17.38 37.73
C SER A 176 -4.12 -15.88 37.51
N VAL A 177 -3.34 -15.28 36.61
CA VAL A 177 -3.40 -13.85 36.28
C VAL A 177 -4.51 -13.58 35.27
N SER A 178 -4.69 -14.47 34.28
CA SER A 178 -5.75 -14.34 33.27
C SER A 178 -7.14 -14.30 33.89
N SER A 179 -7.39 -15.08 34.97
CA SER A 179 -8.68 -15.09 35.67
C SER A 179 -9.04 -13.75 36.34
N LEU A 180 -8.06 -12.86 36.57
CA LEU A 180 -8.28 -11.53 37.15
C LEU A 180 -8.75 -10.50 36.11
N LEU A 181 -8.59 -10.83 34.83
CA LEU A 181 -8.86 -9.95 33.70
C LEU A 181 -10.18 -10.33 33.03
N CYS A 182 -11.03 -9.33 32.78
CA CYS A 182 -12.16 -9.46 31.88
C CYS A 182 -11.73 -8.91 30.52
N ILE A 183 -11.35 -9.81 29.60
CA ILE A 183 -10.83 -9.46 28.28
C ILE A 183 -11.98 -9.36 27.27
N GLN A 184 -12.00 -8.26 26.51
CA GLN A 184 -12.88 -8.07 25.35
C GLN A 184 -12.03 -7.84 24.10
N LEU A 185 -12.33 -8.58 23.03
CA LEU A 185 -11.55 -8.55 21.81
C LEU A 185 -12.07 -7.51 20.82
N PHE A 186 -11.17 -6.61 20.40
CA PHE A 186 -11.39 -5.62 19.35
C PHE A 186 -10.41 -5.86 18.22
N GLN A 187 -10.91 -5.83 17.00
CA GLN A 187 -10.10 -6.01 15.81
C GLN A 187 -9.98 -4.69 15.05
N SER A 188 -8.73 -4.28 14.75
CA SER A 188 -8.50 -3.15 13.85
C SER A 188 -8.70 -3.56 12.38
N LEU A 189 -8.85 -2.55 11.51
CA LEU A 189 -8.79 -2.74 10.06
C LEU A 189 -7.45 -3.40 9.66
N SER A 190 -7.47 -4.18 8.58
CA SER A 190 -6.25 -4.80 8.06
C SER A 190 -5.38 -3.79 7.31
N CYS A 191 -4.07 -3.99 7.32
CA CYS A 191 -3.12 -3.12 6.63
C CYS A 191 -3.35 -3.12 5.11
N THR A 192 -3.76 -4.26 4.56
CA THR A 192 -4.09 -4.39 3.13
C THR A 192 -5.34 -3.60 2.74
N GLN A 193 -6.36 -3.56 3.61
CA GLN A 193 -7.55 -2.72 3.42
C GLN A 193 -7.20 -1.24 3.56
N HIS A 194 -6.38 -0.88 4.55
CA HIS A 194 -5.93 0.50 4.72
C HIS A 194 -5.10 0.97 3.51
N LEU A 195 -4.21 0.14 2.97
CA LEU A 195 -3.50 0.48 1.74
C LEU A 195 -4.46 0.66 0.55
N ALA A 196 -5.47 -0.22 0.43
CA ALA A 196 -6.45 -0.10 -0.65
C ALA A 196 -7.24 1.21 -0.57
N THR A 197 -7.66 1.64 0.63
CA THR A 197 -8.34 2.93 0.80
C THR A 197 -7.40 4.11 0.53
N VAL A 198 -6.13 4.02 0.96
CA VAL A 198 -5.12 5.04 0.67
C VAL A 198 -4.87 5.18 -0.83
N ILE A 199 -4.73 4.07 -1.57
CA ILE A 199 -4.55 4.09 -3.02
C ILE A 199 -5.79 4.67 -3.71
N ASP A 200 -7.00 4.29 -3.29
CA ASP A 200 -8.24 4.82 -3.86
C ASP A 200 -8.42 6.33 -3.62
N LYS A 201 -8.04 6.83 -2.44
CA LYS A 201 -8.17 8.26 -2.09
C LYS A 201 -7.01 9.11 -2.61
N LEU A 202 -5.79 8.59 -2.71
CA LEU A 202 -4.61 9.39 -3.11
C LEU A 202 -4.22 9.20 -4.57
N VAL A 203 -4.11 7.96 -5.04
CA VAL A 203 -3.57 7.66 -6.39
C VAL A 203 -4.67 7.76 -7.45
N LEU A 204 -5.85 7.21 -7.15
CA LEU A 204 -6.98 7.12 -8.08
C LEU A 204 -7.87 8.38 -8.12
N THR A 205 -7.43 9.48 -7.52
CA THR A 205 -8.15 10.76 -7.55
C THR A 205 -7.66 11.67 -8.67
N THR A 206 -8.59 12.40 -9.29
CA THR A 206 -8.28 13.37 -10.36
C THR A 206 -7.80 14.72 -9.84
N THR A 207 -7.86 14.93 -8.52
CA THR A 207 -7.44 16.18 -7.86
C THR A 207 -5.94 16.36 -7.93
N PHE A 208 -5.17 15.28 -7.91
CA PHE A 208 -3.72 15.35 -8.01
C PHE A 208 -3.28 15.12 -9.46
N PRO A 209 -2.56 16.07 -10.08
CA PRO A 209 -2.05 15.93 -11.44
C PRO A 209 -0.93 14.88 -11.52
N PHE A 210 -0.11 14.75 -10.48
CA PHE A 210 0.99 13.79 -10.41
C PHE A 210 0.48 12.34 -10.37
N LYS A 211 1.08 11.48 -11.20
CA LYS A 211 0.75 10.05 -11.36
C LYS A 211 2.00 9.18 -11.40
N LEU A 212 1.80 7.92 -11.03
CA LEU A 212 2.83 6.90 -11.03
C LEU A 212 2.66 5.99 -12.25
N SER A 213 3.77 5.59 -12.86
CA SER A 213 3.78 4.51 -13.83
C SER A 213 3.44 3.16 -13.18
N GLY A 214 2.91 2.21 -13.98
CA GLY A 214 2.56 0.86 -13.53
C GLY A 214 3.73 0.15 -12.86
N LYS A 215 4.93 0.24 -13.44
CA LYS A 215 6.15 -0.38 -12.90
C LYS A 215 6.54 0.18 -11.52
N VAL A 216 6.45 1.50 -11.35
CA VAL A 216 6.74 2.16 -10.07
C VAL A 216 5.73 1.73 -9.02
N LEU A 217 4.44 1.71 -9.38
CA LEU A 217 3.38 1.26 -8.51
C LEU A 217 3.57 -0.21 -8.09
N GLN A 218 3.99 -1.09 -9.01
CA GLN A 218 4.33 -2.48 -8.70
C GLN A 218 5.53 -2.61 -7.75
N VAL A 219 6.58 -1.79 -7.93
CA VAL A 219 7.70 -1.78 -6.99
C VAL A 219 7.22 -1.37 -5.59
N LEU A 220 6.44 -0.31 -5.46
CA LEU A 220 5.91 0.13 -4.16
C LEU A 220 4.98 -0.90 -3.52
N ILE A 221 4.11 -1.53 -4.32
CA ILE A 221 3.20 -2.59 -3.83
C ILE A 221 3.99 -3.86 -3.46
N SER A 222 5.02 -4.24 -4.22
CA SER A 222 5.86 -5.40 -3.90
C SER A 222 6.65 -5.20 -2.62
N ILE A 223 7.17 -3.98 -2.38
CA ILE A 223 7.79 -3.60 -1.10
C ILE A 223 6.78 -3.78 0.04
N PHE A 224 5.54 -3.32 -0.15
CA PHE A 224 4.52 -3.42 0.88
C PHE A 224 4.05 -4.85 1.16
N LEU A 225 3.88 -5.68 0.12
CA LEU A 225 3.32 -7.03 0.28
C LEU A 225 4.36 -8.08 0.68
N TYR A 226 5.61 -7.95 0.20
CA TYR A 226 6.65 -8.95 0.42
C TYR A 226 7.65 -8.61 1.52
N HIS A 227 7.88 -7.32 1.80
CA HIS A 227 8.84 -6.91 2.82
C HIS A 227 8.12 -6.44 4.08
N ASP A 228 7.45 -5.29 4.00
CA ASP A 228 6.86 -4.64 5.17
C ASP A 228 5.41 -4.24 4.88
N PHE A 229 4.46 -4.73 5.66
CA PHE A 229 3.05 -4.29 5.54
C PHE A 229 2.81 -2.82 5.95
N SER A 230 3.84 -1.98 6.12
CA SER A 230 3.73 -0.59 6.60
C SER A 230 3.24 0.40 5.53
N VAL A 231 2.16 1.10 5.85
CA VAL A 231 1.59 2.15 5.00
C VAL A 231 2.45 3.41 5.05
N ARG A 232 3.12 3.67 6.18
CA ARG A 232 4.06 4.79 6.30
C ARG A 232 5.23 4.66 5.33
N ASN A 233 5.79 3.46 5.15
CA ASN A 233 6.85 3.22 4.18
C ASN A 233 6.35 3.42 2.75
N PHE A 234 5.11 3.00 2.46
CA PHE A 234 4.46 3.28 1.17
C PHE A 234 4.30 4.80 0.93
N ILE A 235 3.86 5.57 1.92
CA ILE A 235 3.75 7.04 1.81
C ILE A 235 5.11 7.70 1.62
N LYS A 236 6.15 7.25 2.33
CA LYS A 236 7.53 7.72 2.10
C LYS A 236 8.01 7.40 0.70
N GLY A 237 7.68 6.22 0.17
CA GLY A 237 7.98 5.84 -1.21
C GLY A 237 7.27 6.73 -2.23
N LEU A 238 6.01 7.11 -1.97
CA LEU A 238 5.28 8.10 -2.78
C LEU A 238 5.92 9.48 -2.71
N GLN A 239 6.31 9.94 -1.51
CA GLN A 239 7.01 11.22 -1.32
C GLN A 239 8.33 11.24 -2.08
N LEU A 240 9.12 10.16 -2.01
CA LEU A 240 10.37 10.04 -2.74
C LEU A 240 10.15 10.05 -4.26
N SER A 241 9.13 9.35 -4.74
CA SER A 241 8.76 9.35 -6.18
C SER A 241 8.35 10.75 -6.65
N LEU A 242 7.60 11.47 -5.81
CA LEU A 242 7.18 12.84 -6.08
C LEU A 242 8.39 13.77 -6.14
N LEU A 243 9.31 13.68 -5.18
CA LEU A 243 10.55 14.45 -5.18
C LEU A 243 11.37 14.16 -6.44
N ASP A 244 11.69 12.89 -6.73
CA ASP A 244 12.51 12.53 -7.88
C ASP A 244 11.90 13.00 -9.21
N HIS A 245 10.57 12.95 -9.36
CA HIS A 245 9.87 13.46 -10.54
C HIS A 245 10.04 14.98 -10.73
N PHE A 246 9.88 15.75 -9.66
CA PHE A 246 10.02 17.21 -9.73
C PHE A 246 11.47 17.68 -9.81
N TYR A 247 12.43 16.86 -9.34
CA TYR A 247 13.86 17.14 -9.48
C TYR A 247 14.43 16.73 -10.85
N SER A 248 13.98 15.62 -11.42
CA SER A 248 14.54 15.07 -12.67
C SER A 248 14.07 15.78 -13.93
N GLN A 249 12.82 16.29 -13.95
CA GLN A 249 12.24 16.89 -15.15
C GLN A 249 11.86 18.36 -14.92
N PRO A 250 12.44 19.33 -15.66
CA PRO A 250 12.03 20.74 -15.59
C PRO A 250 10.59 20.94 -16.08
N LEU A 251 10.16 20.07 -17.01
CA LEU A 251 8.81 20.07 -17.58
C LEU A 251 7.71 19.75 -16.56
N SER A 252 8.07 19.17 -15.41
CA SER A 252 7.15 18.95 -14.29
C SER A 252 6.55 20.24 -13.75
N MET A 253 7.07 21.42 -14.11
CA MET A 253 6.42 22.72 -13.86
C MET A 253 4.99 22.79 -14.43
N LEU A 254 4.70 22.04 -15.50
CA LEU A 254 3.39 21.95 -16.13
C LEU A 254 2.42 21.01 -15.38
N CYS A 255 2.91 20.23 -14.42
CA CYS A 255 2.13 19.30 -13.59
C CYS A 255 1.35 20.07 -12.51
N CYS A 256 0.35 20.83 -12.93
CA CYS A 256 -0.52 21.64 -12.06
C CYS A 256 -1.98 21.49 -12.48
N ASP A 257 -2.87 22.19 -11.77
CA ASP A 257 -4.27 22.27 -12.15
C ASP A 257 -4.44 22.90 -13.54
N LYS A 258 -5.53 22.53 -14.22
CA LYS A 258 -5.80 22.86 -15.62
C LYS A 258 -5.64 24.36 -15.97
N GLN A 259 -5.95 25.25 -15.03
CA GLN A 259 -5.86 26.71 -15.26
C GLN A 259 -4.42 27.19 -15.15
N GLU A 260 -3.70 26.75 -14.12
CA GLU A 260 -2.30 27.09 -13.88
C GLU A 260 -1.37 26.45 -14.91
N ALA A 261 -1.64 25.21 -15.31
CA ALA A 261 -0.87 24.54 -16.37
C ALA A 261 -0.97 25.32 -17.70
N ARG A 262 -2.13 25.93 -17.99
CA ARG A 262 -2.31 26.77 -19.20
C ARG A 262 -1.60 28.11 -19.12
N SER A 263 -1.55 28.75 -17.95
CA SER A 263 -0.80 30.00 -17.79
C SER A 263 0.70 29.73 -17.92
N ARG A 264 1.19 28.69 -17.23
CA ARG A 264 2.60 28.27 -17.32
C ARG A 264 3.01 27.86 -18.73
N ALA A 265 2.14 27.17 -19.47
CA ALA A 265 2.39 26.82 -20.87
C ALA A 265 2.59 28.04 -21.79
N LYS A 266 2.00 29.20 -21.46
CA LYS A 266 2.22 30.45 -22.22
C LYS A 266 3.57 31.08 -21.88
N GLU A 267 3.96 30.98 -20.62
CA GLU A 267 5.19 31.57 -20.04
C GLU A 267 6.47 30.76 -20.34
N LEU A 268 6.36 29.58 -20.97
CA LEU A 268 7.51 28.72 -21.27
C LEU A 268 8.63 29.44 -22.03
N SER A 269 9.88 29.15 -21.65
CA SER A 269 11.07 29.65 -22.35
C SER A 269 11.32 28.87 -23.66
N HIS A 270 12.31 29.30 -24.44
CA HIS A 270 12.74 28.56 -25.62
C HIS A 270 13.33 27.19 -25.25
N GLU A 271 14.16 27.13 -24.20
CA GLU A 271 14.76 25.89 -23.70
C GLU A 271 13.68 24.88 -23.26
N ASP A 272 12.63 25.34 -22.60
CA ASP A 272 11.50 24.49 -22.24
C ASP A 272 10.77 23.94 -23.48
N CYS A 273 10.66 24.74 -24.54
CA CYS A 273 10.07 24.29 -25.80
C CYS A 273 10.93 23.23 -26.48
N GLU A 274 12.27 23.34 -26.42
CA GLU A 274 13.19 22.32 -26.89
C GLU A 274 13.08 21.04 -26.07
N ASN A 275 13.02 21.14 -24.75
CA ASN A 275 12.78 20.00 -23.86
C ASN A 275 11.47 19.29 -24.19
N ILE A 276 10.41 20.02 -24.53
CA ILE A 276 9.14 19.44 -25.00
C ILE A 276 9.33 18.72 -26.34
N ARG A 277 10.10 19.28 -27.28
CA ARG A 277 10.38 18.63 -28.57
C ARG A 277 11.18 17.32 -28.42
N GLN A 278 12.04 17.23 -27.41
CA GLN A 278 12.84 16.03 -27.12
C GLN A 278 12.03 14.89 -26.47
N LEU A 279 10.79 15.14 -26.01
CA LEU A 279 9.96 14.10 -25.41
C LEU A 279 9.56 13.03 -26.44
N PRO A 280 9.72 11.73 -26.12
CA PRO A 280 9.32 10.64 -27.01
C PRO A 280 7.83 10.68 -27.39
N SER A 281 6.94 11.00 -26.44
CA SER A 281 5.50 11.10 -26.73
C SER A 281 5.17 12.25 -27.68
N PHE A 282 5.90 13.36 -27.59
CA PHE A 282 5.72 14.50 -28.47
C PHE A 282 6.27 14.20 -29.87
N MET A 283 7.39 13.50 -29.99
CA MET A 283 7.89 13.02 -31.28
C MET A 283 6.87 12.11 -31.99
N ARG A 284 6.29 11.15 -31.26
CA ARG A 284 5.20 10.29 -31.78
C ARG A 284 3.95 11.06 -32.15
N TYR A 285 3.68 12.18 -31.48
CA TYR A 285 2.60 13.07 -31.85
C TYR A 285 2.93 13.70 -33.20
N VAL A 286 4.07 14.38 -33.31
CA VAL A 286 4.54 15.07 -34.53
C VAL A 286 4.51 14.15 -35.76
N GLU A 287 4.98 12.91 -35.63
CA GLU A 287 4.95 11.90 -36.71
C GLU A 287 3.54 11.64 -37.28
N LYS A 288 2.49 11.79 -36.47
CA LYS A 288 1.09 11.56 -36.88
C LYS A 288 0.45 12.78 -37.55
N GLN A 289 1.06 13.96 -37.49
CA GLN A 289 0.51 15.17 -38.12
C GLN A 289 0.95 15.35 -39.58
N GLU A 290 0.25 16.23 -40.27
CA GLU A 290 0.59 16.66 -41.63
C GLU A 290 1.95 17.36 -41.70
N PRO A 291 2.68 17.23 -42.83
CA PRO A 291 4.06 17.74 -42.96
C PRO A 291 4.17 19.26 -42.77
N GLU A 292 3.14 20.03 -43.12
CA GLU A 292 3.12 21.48 -42.90
C GLU A 292 3.08 21.84 -41.41
N ILE A 293 2.31 21.09 -40.62
CA ILE A 293 2.21 21.25 -39.17
C ILE A 293 3.50 20.78 -38.51
N GLN A 294 4.13 19.70 -39.01
CA GLN A 294 5.43 19.23 -38.53
C GLN A 294 6.51 20.32 -38.61
N VAL A 295 6.65 20.97 -39.77
CA VAL A 295 7.62 22.07 -39.95
C VAL A 295 7.31 23.23 -38.99
N GLN A 296 6.03 23.56 -38.80
CA GLN A 296 5.64 24.63 -37.87
C GLN A 296 5.90 24.27 -36.40
N LEU A 297 5.73 23.01 -35.98
CA LEU A 297 6.00 22.57 -34.61
C LEU A 297 7.50 22.56 -34.30
N LEU A 298 8.34 22.22 -35.30
CA LEU A 298 9.78 22.21 -35.14
C LEU A 298 10.40 23.61 -35.19
N THR A 299 9.81 24.54 -35.93
CA THR A 299 10.40 25.87 -36.17
C THR A 299 9.81 26.98 -35.28
N CYS A 300 8.51 26.91 -34.94
CA CYS A 300 7.79 28.01 -34.28
C CYS A 300 7.36 27.67 -32.85
N ASP A 301 7.96 28.33 -31.86
CA ASP A 301 7.65 28.10 -30.44
C ASP A 301 6.21 28.48 -30.06
N LYS A 302 5.64 29.51 -30.69
CA LYS A 302 4.25 29.93 -30.44
C LYS A 302 3.26 28.80 -30.72
N ARG A 303 3.48 28.04 -31.80
CA ARG A 303 2.64 26.89 -32.16
C ARG A 303 2.80 25.75 -31.17
N VAL A 304 4.02 25.48 -30.72
CA VAL A 304 4.28 24.48 -29.66
C VAL A 304 3.52 24.86 -28.39
N LYS A 305 3.53 26.12 -27.97
CA LYS A 305 2.78 26.60 -26.79
C LYS A 305 1.26 26.47 -26.92
N ASP A 306 0.72 26.66 -28.11
CA ASP A 306 -0.72 26.49 -28.36
C ASP A 306 -1.11 25.01 -28.36
N VAL A 307 -0.29 24.17 -28.97
CA VAL A 307 -0.49 22.71 -29.02
C VAL A 307 -0.30 22.08 -27.64
N THR A 308 0.70 22.47 -26.86
CA THR A 308 0.86 21.97 -25.48
C THR A 308 -0.37 22.31 -24.65
N GLN A 309 -0.98 23.48 -24.82
CA GLN A 309 -2.24 23.81 -24.16
C GLN A 309 -3.41 22.93 -24.61
N SER A 310 -3.51 22.52 -25.87
CA SER A 310 -4.56 21.58 -26.31
C SER A 310 -4.31 20.18 -25.75
N LEU A 311 -3.07 19.69 -25.84
CA LEU A 311 -2.69 18.36 -25.35
C LEU A 311 -2.86 18.23 -23.83
N LEU A 312 -2.50 19.25 -23.05
CA LEU A 312 -2.75 19.25 -21.60
C LEU A 312 -4.25 19.20 -21.28
N LYS A 313 -5.11 19.87 -22.07
CA LYS A 313 -6.58 19.78 -21.89
C LYS A 313 -7.10 18.39 -22.18
N GLU A 314 -6.56 17.74 -23.20
CA GLU A 314 -6.90 16.37 -23.60
C GLU A 314 -6.46 15.38 -22.53
N LEU A 315 -5.22 15.49 -22.01
CA LEU A 315 -4.72 14.67 -20.90
C LEU A 315 -5.58 14.79 -19.64
N HIS A 316 -5.91 16.00 -19.19
CA HIS A 316 -6.79 16.16 -18.04
C HIS A 316 -8.21 15.63 -18.29
N ALA A 317 -8.69 15.66 -19.55
CA ALA A 317 -9.98 15.05 -19.90
C ALA A 317 -9.88 13.51 -19.88
N TYR A 318 -8.78 12.96 -20.39
CA TYR A 318 -8.46 11.54 -20.36
C TYR A 318 -8.43 11.03 -18.91
N HIS A 319 -7.68 11.66 -18.00
CA HIS A 319 -7.65 11.25 -16.58
C HIS A 319 -9.04 11.32 -15.91
N LYS A 320 -9.86 12.32 -16.26
CA LYS A 320 -11.22 12.43 -15.72
C LYS A 320 -12.14 11.32 -16.19
N ASN A 321 -11.91 10.78 -17.38
CA ASN A 321 -12.70 9.69 -17.94
C ASN A 321 -12.15 8.32 -17.53
N TYR A 322 -10.83 8.21 -17.35
CA TYR A 322 -10.13 6.97 -17.03
C TYR A 322 -10.57 6.36 -15.69
N TYR A 323 -10.54 7.12 -14.59
CA TYR A 323 -10.86 6.58 -13.25
C TYR A 323 -12.31 6.11 -13.06
N PRO A 324 -13.34 6.83 -13.55
CA PRO A 324 -14.71 6.32 -13.53
C PRO A 324 -14.85 4.99 -14.29
N VAL A 325 -14.29 4.91 -15.51
CA VAL A 325 -14.36 3.68 -16.32
C VAL A 325 -13.60 2.53 -15.66
N LEU A 326 -12.45 2.81 -15.05
CA LEU A 326 -11.70 1.83 -14.25
C LEU A 326 -12.52 1.31 -13.06
N ARG A 327 -13.23 2.19 -12.34
CA ARG A 327 -14.11 1.79 -11.23
C ARG A 327 -15.29 0.96 -11.71
N CYS A 328 -15.86 1.26 -12.88
CA CYS A 328 -16.89 0.43 -13.50
C CYS A 328 -16.36 -0.96 -13.83
N LEU A 329 -15.20 -1.03 -14.47
CA LEU A 329 -14.57 -2.32 -14.78
C LEU A 329 -14.24 -3.08 -13.50
N HIS A 330 -13.80 -2.41 -12.44
CA HIS A 330 -13.57 -3.05 -11.14
C HIS A 330 -14.88 -3.57 -10.52
N ALA A 331 -15.97 -2.81 -10.55
CA ALA A 331 -17.26 -3.26 -10.04
C ALA A 331 -17.71 -4.55 -10.74
N LEU A 332 -17.61 -4.59 -12.07
CA LEU A 332 -17.94 -5.77 -12.90
C LEU A 332 -17.02 -6.96 -12.64
N THR A 333 -15.73 -6.72 -12.38
CA THR A 333 -14.74 -7.79 -12.18
C THR A 333 -14.68 -8.29 -10.74
N SER A 334 -15.04 -7.46 -9.77
CA SER A 334 -15.11 -7.83 -8.36
C SER A 334 -16.24 -8.81 -8.06
N SER A 335 -17.31 -8.79 -8.86
CA SER A 335 -18.42 -9.75 -8.78
C SER A 335 -18.09 -11.09 -9.43
N LEU A 336 -16.99 -11.20 -10.19
CA LEU A 336 -16.67 -12.42 -10.93
C LEU A 336 -15.96 -13.46 -10.03
N PRO A 337 -16.33 -14.75 -10.12
CA PRO A 337 -15.54 -15.82 -9.51
C PRO A 337 -14.19 -15.96 -10.23
N LYS A 338 -13.14 -16.35 -9.50
CA LYS A 338 -11.73 -16.50 -9.95
C LYS A 338 -10.91 -15.21 -10.11
N TYR A 339 -11.51 -14.02 -10.08
CA TYR A 339 -10.81 -12.72 -10.07
C TYR A 339 -9.68 -12.59 -11.12
N PRO A 340 -9.94 -12.82 -12.42
CA PRO A 340 -8.90 -12.83 -13.45
C PRO A 340 -8.13 -11.49 -13.55
N LEU A 341 -8.81 -10.37 -13.32
CA LEU A 341 -8.23 -9.02 -13.39
C LEU A 341 -7.86 -8.45 -12.00
N GLY A 342 -7.83 -9.31 -10.98
CA GLY A 342 -7.49 -8.96 -9.60
C GLY A 342 -8.70 -8.71 -8.71
N LYS A 343 -8.50 -8.85 -7.39
CA LYS A 343 -9.53 -8.64 -6.36
C LYS A 343 -9.68 -7.17 -5.98
N GLN A 344 -8.61 -6.40 -6.12
CA GLN A 344 -8.55 -5.02 -5.67
C GLN A 344 -8.35 -4.08 -6.85
N ILE A 345 -8.92 -2.87 -6.75
CA ILE A 345 -8.80 -1.83 -7.79
C ILE A 345 -7.35 -1.52 -8.20
N ARG A 346 -6.39 -1.69 -7.28
CA ARG A 346 -4.96 -1.45 -7.54
C ARG A 346 -4.33 -2.45 -8.50
N GLU A 347 -4.79 -3.70 -8.49
CA GLU A 347 -4.28 -4.77 -9.36
C GLU A 347 -4.75 -4.52 -10.79
N LEU A 348 -6.04 -4.23 -10.95
CA LEU A 348 -6.62 -3.80 -12.21
C LEU A 348 -5.89 -2.56 -12.75
N HIS A 349 -5.72 -1.53 -11.92
CA HIS A 349 -4.99 -0.32 -12.32
C HIS A 349 -3.55 -0.61 -12.76
N GLY A 350 -2.84 -1.50 -12.05
CA GLY A 350 -1.49 -1.94 -12.41
C GLY A 350 -1.47 -2.60 -13.79
N ILE A 351 -2.39 -3.53 -14.05
CA ILE A 351 -2.51 -4.24 -15.34
C ILE A 351 -2.85 -3.25 -16.46
N CYS A 352 -3.83 -2.37 -16.26
CA CYS A 352 -4.25 -1.37 -17.25
C CYS A 352 -3.15 -0.35 -17.62
N LEU A 353 -2.19 -0.11 -16.72
CA LEU A 353 -1.07 0.80 -16.98
C LEU A 353 0.06 0.13 -17.78
N GLU A 354 0.23 -1.19 -17.66
CA GLU A 354 1.33 -1.90 -18.31
C GLU A 354 0.98 -2.43 -19.70
N LYS A 355 -0.25 -2.91 -19.89
CA LYS A 355 -0.71 -3.50 -21.13
C LYS A 355 -2.11 -3.04 -21.47
N ASN A 356 -2.42 -3.09 -22.76
CA ASN A 356 -3.78 -2.96 -23.24
C ASN A 356 -4.62 -4.10 -22.67
N VAL A 357 -5.69 -3.76 -21.95
CA VAL A 357 -6.51 -4.76 -21.24
C VAL A 357 -7.12 -5.79 -22.19
N TRP A 358 -7.54 -5.36 -23.39
CA TRP A 358 -8.19 -6.22 -24.39
C TRP A 358 -7.26 -7.22 -25.08
N GLU A 359 -5.94 -7.06 -24.98
CA GLU A 359 -4.95 -8.00 -25.53
C GLU A 359 -4.62 -9.12 -24.53
N THR A 360 -5.02 -8.98 -23.27
CA THR A 360 -4.71 -9.93 -22.21
C THR A 360 -5.75 -11.06 -22.16
N GLU A 361 -5.27 -12.30 -22.05
CA GLU A 361 -6.10 -13.51 -21.95
C GLU A 361 -7.03 -13.46 -20.72
N GLU A 362 -6.61 -12.76 -19.66
CA GLU A 362 -7.39 -12.55 -18.44
C GLU A 362 -8.65 -11.74 -18.70
N TYR A 363 -8.62 -10.79 -19.63
CA TYR A 363 -9.79 -10.01 -20.02
C TYR A 363 -10.78 -10.84 -20.83
N GLU A 364 -10.30 -11.64 -21.78
CA GLU A 364 -11.17 -12.57 -22.51
C GLU A 364 -11.84 -13.57 -21.57
N SER A 365 -11.09 -14.11 -20.61
CA SER A 365 -11.63 -14.97 -19.56
C SER A 365 -12.67 -14.24 -18.70
N ALA A 366 -12.41 -12.99 -18.31
CA ALA A 366 -13.38 -12.16 -17.57
C ALA A 366 -14.67 -11.96 -18.38
N PHE A 367 -14.57 -11.65 -19.67
CA PHE A 367 -15.73 -11.45 -20.54
C PHE A 367 -16.50 -12.75 -20.80
N GLN A 368 -15.82 -13.89 -20.91
CA GLN A 368 -16.48 -15.20 -20.96
C GLN A 368 -17.27 -15.48 -19.68
N LEU A 369 -16.74 -15.12 -18.51
CA LEU A 369 -17.46 -15.27 -17.24
C LEU A 369 -18.61 -14.25 -17.11
N LEU A 370 -18.44 -13.01 -17.57
CA LEU A 370 -19.52 -12.02 -17.65
C LEU A 370 -20.65 -12.48 -18.57
N ARG A 371 -20.32 -13.19 -19.66
CA ARG A 371 -21.29 -13.86 -20.53
C ARG A 371 -22.02 -15.02 -19.85
N MET A 372 -21.63 -15.45 -18.66
CA MET A 372 -22.32 -16.52 -17.92
C MET A 372 -23.07 -16.01 -16.68
N LEU A 373 -22.99 -14.72 -16.37
CA LEU A 373 -23.66 -14.14 -15.21
C LEU A 373 -25.19 -14.19 -15.32
N ALA A 374 -25.81 -14.31 -14.14
CA ALA A 374 -27.26 -14.22 -13.96
C ALA A 374 -27.76 -12.79 -14.18
N LYS A 375 -29.05 -12.66 -14.50
CA LYS A 375 -29.70 -11.36 -14.76
C LYS A 375 -29.60 -10.40 -13.57
N ASP A 376 -29.97 -10.86 -12.38
CA ASP A 376 -30.05 -9.99 -11.19
C ASP A 376 -28.69 -9.45 -10.79
N GLU A 377 -27.65 -10.28 -10.86
CA GLU A 377 -26.26 -9.88 -10.60
C GLU A 377 -25.76 -8.89 -11.65
N LEU A 378 -26.08 -9.12 -12.94
CA LEU A 378 -25.71 -8.20 -14.02
C LEU A 378 -26.38 -6.84 -13.85
N VAL A 379 -27.69 -6.81 -13.56
CA VAL A 379 -28.43 -5.56 -13.35
C VAL A 379 -27.93 -4.83 -12.10
N ALA A 380 -27.64 -5.54 -11.01
CA ALA A 380 -27.04 -4.95 -9.82
C ALA A 380 -25.67 -4.33 -10.14
N ALA A 381 -24.81 -5.04 -10.87
CA ALA A 381 -23.50 -4.54 -11.28
C ALA A 381 -23.63 -3.33 -12.24
N LEU A 382 -24.57 -3.35 -13.18
CA LEU A 382 -24.85 -2.21 -14.07
C LEU A 382 -25.35 -0.99 -13.30
N ARG A 383 -26.24 -1.16 -12.31
CA ARG A 383 -26.68 -0.07 -11.42
C ARG A 383 -25.51 0.53 -10.64
N THR A 384 -24.61 -0.29 -10.12
CA THR A 384 -23.39 0.24 -9.48
C THR A 384 -22.50 0.99 -10.47
N CYS A 385 -22.41 0.53 -11.73
CA CYS A 385 -21.65 1.20 -12.77
C CYS A 385 -22.26 2.54 -13.18
N THR A 386 -23.59 2.65 -13.30
CA THR A 386 -24.26 3.91 -13.63
C THR A 386 -24.09 4.93 -12.51
N GLU A 387 -24.22 4.54 -11.24
CA GLU A 387 -23.95 5.44 -10.11
C GLU A 387 -22.50 5.95 -10.08
N ILE A 388 -21.53 5.09 -10.41
CA ILE A 388 -20.12 5.46 -10.53
C ILE A 388 -19.89 6.42 -11.71
N LEU A 389 -20.54 6.19 -12.86
CA LEU A 389 -20.38 7.03 -14.06
C LEU A 389 -21.10 8.37 -13.97
N LYS A 390 -22.20 8.48 -13.22
CA LYS A 390 -22.91 9.76 -12.96
C LYS A 390 -21.99 10.82 -12.35
N CYS A 391 -20.93 10.41 -11.64
CA CYS A 391 -19.92 11.32 -11.13
C CYS A 391 -19.07 12.02 -12.23
N ALA A 392 -19.10 11.52 -13.47
CA ALA A 392 -18.30 12.03 -14.59
C ALA A 392 -19.15 12.77 -15.63
N LYS A 393 -19.15 14.11 -15.57
CA LYS A 393 -19.94 15.00 -16.44
C LYS A 393 -19.74 14.84 -17.97
N LYS A 394 -18.70 14.13 -18.42
CA LYS A 394 -18.38 13.94 -19.85
C LYS A 394 -18.77 12.56 -20.41
N LEU A 395 -19.31 11.67 -19.56
CA LEU A 395 -19.72 10.32 -19.93
C LEU A 395 -21.25 10.18 -20.05
N GLY A 396 -21.97 11.30 -20.22
CA GLY A 396 -23.44 11.33 -20.33
C GLY A 396 -23.99 10.31 -21.32
N ASP A 397 -23.47 10.27 -22.54
CA ASP A 397 -23.90 9.33 -23.59
C ASP A 397 -23.71 7.85 -23.21
N ALA A 398 -22.71 7.53 -22.38
CA ALA A 398 -22.47 6.18 -21.90
C ALA A 398 -23.41 5.84 -20.73
N VAL A 399 -23.71 6.82 -19.88
CA VAL A 399 -24.68 6.68 -18.80
C VAL A 399 -26.08 6.49 -19.36
N GLU A 400 -26.50 7.29 -20.34
CA GLU A 400 -27.81 7.18 -20.99
C GLU A 400 -27.99 5.81 -21.66
N LYS A 401 -26.96 5.30 -22.36
CA LYS A 401 -27.00 3.95 -22.94
C LYS A 401 -27.12 2.86 -21.87
N LEU A 402 -26.38 2.99 -20.77
CA LEU A 402 -26.45 2.02 -19.67
C LEU A 402 -27.80 2.08 -18.94
N GLU A 403 -28.38 3.27 -18.76
CA GLU A 403 -29.73 3.46 -18.23
C GLU A 403 -30.79 2.86 -19.17
N GLU A 404 -30.67 3.07 -20.48
CA GLU A 404 -31.52 2.43 -21.48
C GLU A 404 -31.42 0.90 -21.42
N PHE A 405 -30.22 0.34 -21.22
CA PHE A 405 -30.06 -1.10 -21.05
C PHE A 405 -30.69 -1.61 -19.75
N ILE A 406 -30.58 -0.88 -18.64
CA ILE A 406 -31.25 -1.22 -17.37
C ILE A 406 -32.78 -1.21 -17.56
N GLU A 407 -33.32 -0.18 -18.22
CA GLU A 407 -34.76 -0.12 -18.53
C GLU A 407 -35.19 -1.29 -19.43
N ARG A 408 -34.39 -1.66 -20.43
CA ARG A 408 -34.66 -2.84 -21.28
C ARG A 408 -34.62 -4.15 -20.49
N PHE A 409 -33.76 -4.28 -19.47
CA PHE A 409 -33.75 -5.44 -18.58
C PHE A 409 -34.98 -5.47 -17.66
N GLU A 410 -35.43 -4.34 -17.15
CA GLU A 410 -36.64 -4.23 -16.33
C GLU A 410 -37.92 -4.45 -17.17
N LEU A 411 -37.93 -4.02 -18.42
CA LEU A 411 -39.00 -4.33 -19.38
C LEU A 411 -39.07 -5.82 -19.69
N LEU A 412 -37.92 -6.50 -19.78
CA LEU A 412 -37.89 -7.96 -19.89
C LEU A 412 -38.47 -8.65 -18.64
N ASP A 413 -38.29 -8.11 -17.44
CA ASP A 413 -38.92 -8.65 -16.21
C ASP A 413 -40.44 -8.50 -16.26
N ARG A 414 -40.93 -7.37 -16.76
CA ARG A 414 -42.37 -7.15 -16.96
C ARG A 414 -42.93 -8.11 -18.01
N CYS A 415 -42.20 -8.36 -19.10
CA CYS A 415 -42.62 -9.30 -20.12
C CYS A 415 -42.51 -10.77 -19.68
N SER A 416 -41.52 -11.16 -18.87
CA SER A 416 -41.44 -12.52 -18.33
C SER A 416 -42.49 -12.77 -17.25
N ALA A 417 -42.78 -11.79 -16.39
CA ALA A 417 -43.85 -11.88 -15.39
C ALA A 417 -45.25 -12.01 -16.04
N VAL A 418 -45.48 -11.38 -17.20
CA VAL A 418 -46.73 -11.55 -17.97
C VAL A 418 -46.81 -12.93 -18.64
N VAL A 419 -45.67 -13.54 -18.98
CA VAL A 419 -45.63 -14.92 -19.52
C VAL A 419 -45.82 -15.96 -18.41
N GLU A 420 -45.33 -15.71 -17.20
CA GLU A 420 -45.60 -16.59 -16.04
C GLU A 420 -47.05 -16.51 -15.54
N MET A 421 -47.73 -15.36 -15.71
CA MET A 421 -49.16 -15.21 -15.39
C MET A 421 -50.10 -15.59 -16.56
N GLY A 422 -49.55 -16.04 -17.70
CA GLY A 422 -50.29 -16.36 -18.93
C GLY A 422 -50.12 -17.79 -19.44
N GLN A 423 -49.45 -18.67 -18.68
CA GLN A 423 -49.28 -20.09 -19.02
C GLN A 423 -49.70 -21.01 -17.85
N GLU A 424 -50.91 -20.79 -17.33
CA GLU A 424 -51.71 -21.83 -16.71
C GLU A 424 -52.98 -21.99 -17.55
N GLY A 425 -52.87 -22.70 -18.69
CA GLY A 425 -54.01 -22.94 -19.57
C GLY A 425 -53.66 -23.04 -21.04
N GLU A 426 -52.80 -23.99 -21.41
CA GLU A 426 -52.86 -24.67 -22.72
C GLU A 426 -52.08 -25.98 -22.61
N GLU A 427 -52.78 -27.02 -22.14
CA GLU A 427 -52.41 -28.41 -22.40
C GLU A 427 -52.48 -28.64 -23.92
N GLU A 428 -51.35 -28.56 -24.63
CA GLU A 428 -51.25 -29.28 -25.89
C GLU A 428 -50.96 -30.76 -25.59
N LEU A 429 -52.00 -31.57 -25.77
CA LEU A 429 -51.95 -33.02 -25.71
C LEU A 429 -50.80 -33.59 -26.57
N PRO A 430 -50.13 -34.67 -26.11
CA PRO A 430 -49.13 -35.35 -26.91
C PRO A 430 -49.80 -36.07 -28.09
N PRO A 431 -49.22 -36.09 -29.31
CA PRO A 431 -49.69 -37.01 -30.33
C PRO A 431 -49.16 -38.40 -29.99
N GLN A 432 -49.93 -39.17 -29.21
CA GLN A 432 -49.80 -40.61 -29.19
C GLN A 432 -50.41 -41.18 -30.48
N LYS A 433 -49.59 -41.80 -31.33
CA LYS A 433 -49.95 -43.01 -32.08
C LYS A 433 -48.68 -43.75 -32.51
N GLY A 434 -48.55 -45.00 -32.06
CA GLY A 434 -47.69 -46.00 -32.70
C GLY A 434 -46.80 -46.81 -31.74
N LEU A 435 -47.36 -47.89 -31.20
CA LEU A 435 -46.66 -48.94 -30.45
C LEU A 435 -45.44 -49.50 -31.21
N GLN A 436 -44.37 -49.74 -30.44
CA GLN A 436 -43.36 -50.80 -30.57
C GLN A 436 -42.47 -50.80 -31.83
N LYS A 437 -41.17 -50.52 -31.62
CA LYS A 437 -40.04 -51.37 -32.04
C LYS A 437 -38.76 -50.94 -31.31
N LYS A 438 -37.88 -51.92 -31.10
CA LYS A 438 -36.70 -51.91 -30.23
C LYS A 438 -35.82 -50.66 -30.41
N THR A 439 -35.32 -50.14 -29.30
CA THR A 439 -34.36 -49.03 -29.22
C THR A 439 -33.03 -49.40 -29.89
N ASP A 440 -32.78 -48.85 -31.07
CA ASP A 440 -31.43 -48.76 -31.59
C ASP A 440 -30.69 -47.66 -30.82
N LEU A 441 -29.56 -48.01 -30.20
CA LEU A 441 -28.62 -47.08 -29.55
C LEU A 441 -28.33 -45.85 -30.43
N PHE A 442 -28.34 -46.07 -31.75
CA PHE A 442 -28.11 -45.06 -32.78
C PHE A 442 -29.24 -44.02 -32.90
N GLN A 443 -30.52 -44.40 -32.71
CA GLN A 443 -31.64 -43.45 -32.72
C GLN A 443 -31.67 -42.61 -31.44
N LEU A 444 -31.24 -43.20 -30.31
CA LEU A 444 -31.09 -42.48 -29.05
C LEU A 444 -29.91 -41.51 -29.09
N GLN A 445 -28.79 -41.92 -29.69
CA GLN A 445 -27.63 -41.06 -29.93
C GLN A 445 -27.96 -39.94 -30.93
N LYS A 446 -28.73 -40.23 -31.99
CA LYS A 446 -29.17 -39.23 -32.96
C LYS A 446 -30.18 -38.24 -32.36
N SER A 447 -31.10 -38.68 -31.50
CA SER A 447 -32.02 -37.79 -30.79
C SER A 447 -31.35 -36.99 -29.66
N LEU A 448 -30.28 -37.51 -29.06
CA LEU A 448 -29.40 -36.75 -28.16
C LEU A 448 -28.57 -35.71 -28.92
N LEU A 449 -27.99 -36.07 -30.07
CA LEU A 449 -27.30 -35.14 -30.98
C LEU A 449 -28.27 -34.09 -31.56
N GLU A 450 -29.52 -34.44 -31.84
CA GLU A 450 -30.57 -33.50 -32.24
C GLU A 450 -31.05 -32.62 -31.06
N ARG A 451 -30.97 -33.10 -29.81
CA ARG A 451 -31.16 -32.27 -28.61
C ARG A 451 -29.96 -31.35 -28.34
N GLU A 452 -28.75 -31.78 -28.67
CA GLU A 452 -27.52 -30.95 -28.59
C GLU A 452 -27.48 -29.90 -29.70
N SER A 453 -27.87 -30.22 -30.93
CA SER A 453 -27.98 -29.26 -32.04
C SER A 453 -29.19 -28.32 -31.92
N ARG A 454 -30.24 -28.72 -31.18
CA ARG A 454 -31.26 -27.78 -30.69
C ARG A 454 -30.81 -27.02 -29.44
N ARG A 455 -29.68 -27.34 -28.79
CA ARG A 455 -29.10 -26.54 -27.69
C ARG A 455 -28.16 -25.44 -28.17
N THR A 456 -27.72 -25.47 -29.43
CA THR A 456 -27.32 -24.26 -30.18
C THR A 456 -28.56 -23.44 -30.56
N LYS A 457 -29.43 -23.25 -29.56
CA LYS A 457 -30.74 -22.61 -29.55
C LYS A 457 -30.59 -21.15 -29.96
N LYS A 458 -31.60 -20.61 -30.64
CA LYS A 458 -31.84 -19.17 -30.78
C LYS A 458 -31.45 -18.49 -29.47
N LEU A 459 -30.43 -17.62 -29.51
CA LEU A 459 -30.00 -16.86 -28.34
C LEU A 459 -31.25 -16.25 -27.70
N SER A 460 -31.44 -16.48 -26.41
CA SER A 460 -32.58 -15.91 -25.69
C SER A 460 -32.55 -14.39 -25.88
N LYS A 461 -33.72 -13.73 -25.90
CA LYS A 461 -33.79 -12.26 -25.97
C LYS A 461 -32.91 -11.62 -24.89
N PHE A 462 -32.81 -12.26 -23.73
CA PHE A 462 -31.89 -11.90 -22.65
C PHE A 462 -30.41 -12.07 -23.01
N GLU A 463 -30.02 -13.17 -23.67
CA GLU A 463 -28.64 -13.42 -24.08
C GLU A 463 -28.17 -12.44 -25.17
N LEU A 464 -29.04 -12.08 -26.11
CA LEU A 464 -28.77 -11.04 -27.11
C LEU A 464 -28.56 -9.67 -26.47
N LEU A 465 -29.41 -9.30 -25.51
CA LEU A 465 -29.27 -8.05 -24.78
C LEU A 465 -28.02 -8.03 -23.89
N ARG A 466 -27.69 -9.15 -23.26
CA ARG A 466 -26.44 -9.31 -22.50
C ARG A 466 -25.21 -9.13 -23.40
N LEU A 467 -25.19 -9.74 -24.59
CA LEU A 467 -24.10 -9.55 -25.55
C LEU A 467 -23.99 -8.09 -25.99
N ALA A 468 -25.11 -7.44 -26.34
CA ALA A 468 -25.12 -6.03 -26.71
C ALA A 468 -24.59 -5.10 -25.59
N VAL A 469 -24.90 -5.42 -24.32
CA VAL A 469 -24.40 -4.69 -23.15
C VAL A 469 -22.90 -4.91 -22.98
N LEU A 470 -22.43 -6.14 -23.10
CA LEU A 470 -21.00 -6.45 -22.99
C LEU A 470 -20.20 -5.82 -24.13
N ASP A 471 -20.74 -5.81 -25.35
CA ASP A 471 -20.10 -5.14 -26.49
C ASP A 471 -20.06 -3.61 -26.30
N CYS A 472 -21.09 -3.04 -25.66
CA CYS A 472 -21.09 -1.63 -25.28
C CYS A 472 -20.03 -1.34 -24.22
N ILE A 473 -19.93 -2.16 -23.17
CA ILE A 473 -18.91 -2.03 -22.13
C ILE A 473 -17.51 -2.19 -22.73
N ASP A 474 -17.30 -3.18 -23.60
CA ASP A 474 -16.04 -3.39 -24.30
C ASP A 474 -15.67 -2.17 -25.16
N SER A 475 -16.65 -1.57 -25.85
CA SER A 475 -16.45 -0.33 -26.60
C SER A 475 -16.08 0.85 -25.69
N ILE A 476 -16.66 0.95 -24.49
CA ILE A 476 -16.33 1.99 -23.50
C ILE A 476 -14.90 1.79 -22.97
N VAL A 477 -14.55 0.54 -22.63
CA VAL A 477 -13.22 0.14 -22.17
C VAL A 477 -12.17 0.48 -23.21
N LYS A 478 -12.37 0.07 -24.48
CA LYS A 478 -11.44 0.36 -25.58
C LYS A 478 -11.23 1.85 -25.84
N LYS A 479 -12.28 2.67 -25.65
CA LYS A 479 -12.20 4.13 -25.87
C LYS A 479 -11.52 4.88 -24.73
N HIS A 480 -11.65 4.42 -23.49
CA HIS A 480 -11.28 5.20 -22.31
C HIS A 480 -10.18 4.58 -21.44
N LEU A 481 -9.91 3.28 -21.56
CA LEU A 481 -8.85 2.56 -20.82
C LEU A 481 -7.62 2.25 -21.69
N LEU A 482 -7.23 3.18 -22.55
CA LEU A 482 -5.92 3.14 -23.21
C LEU A 482 -4.81 3.37 -22.18
N PRO A 483 -3.62 2.76 -22.32
CA PRO A 483 -2.47 3.09 -21.49
C PRO A 483 -2.07 4.57 -21.64
N PRO A 484 -1.55 5.19 -20.57
CA PRO A 484 -1.14 6.60 -20.63
C PRO A 484 0.01 6.84 -21.61
N GLU A 485 0.82 5.82 -21.92
CA GLU A 485 1.91 5.91 -22.90
C GLU A 485 1.44 6.19 -24.34
N SER A 486 0.14 5.98 -24.61
CA SER A 486 -0.47 6.31 -25.90
C SER A 486 -0.81 7.79 -26.03
N GLN A 487 -0.90 8.52 -24.91
CA GLN A 487 -1.27 9.93 -24.90
C GLN A 487 -0.04 10.83 -25.07
N PRO A 488 -0.13 11.92 -25.82
CA PRO A 488 0.98 12.87 -25.96
C PRO A 488 1.23 13.61 -24.64
N LEU A 489 2.49 13.93 -24.32
CA LEU A 489 2.94 14.63 -23.10
C LEU A 489 2.62 13.90 -21.76
N HIS A 490 2.47 12.58 -21.79
CA HIS A 490 2.18 11.82 -20.58
C HIS A 490 3.32 11.86 -19.55
N GLU A 491 4.58 12.01 -20.00
CA GLU A 491 5.78 12.01 -19.15
C GLU A 491 5.77 13.14 -18.13
N VAL A 492 5.12 14.27 -18.45
CA VAL A 492 4.99 15.43 -17.53
C VAL A 492 4.25 15.06 -16.25
N PHE A 493 3.25 14.16 -16.35
CA PHE A 493 2.42 13.75 -15.22
C PHE A 493 2.86 12.40 -14.63
N TYR A 494 3.43 11.51 -15.44
CA TYR A 494 3.76 10.14 -15.04
C TYR A 494 5.24 9.97 -14.73
N TYR A 495 5.53 9.56 -13.50
CA TYR A 495 6.87 9.15 -13.09
C TYR A 495 7.17 7.70 -13.47
N SER A 496 8.23 7.48 -14.28
CA SER A 496 8.57 6.17 -14.87
C SER A 496 9.84 5.51 -14.30
N SER A 497 10.66 6.24 -13.53
CA SER A 497 11.97 5.77 -13.07
C SER A 497 11.87 4.75 -11.91
N ALA A 498 11.42 3.53 -12.24
CA ALA A 498 11.29 2.43 -11.28
C ALA A 498 12.64 1.88 -10.80
N GLY A 499 13.68 1.92 -11.65
CA GLY A 499 15.01 1.40 -11.35
C GLY A 499 15.74 2.22 -10.27
N THR A 500 15.72 3.55 -10.37
CA THR A 500 16.29 4.46 -9.36
C THR A 500 15.55 4.31 -8.05
N LEU A 501 14.21 4.36 -8.09
CA LEU A 501 13.38 4.22 -6.90
C LEU A 501 13.61 2.88 -6.18
N ARG A 502 13.69 1.77 -6.94
CA ARG A 502 13.96 0.45 -6.36
C ARG A 502 15.31 0.41 -5.65
N ARG A 503 16.35 1.03 -6.22
CA ARG A 503 17.69 1.10 -5.60
C ARG A 503 17.70 1.95 -4.32
N HIS A 504 16.95 3.04 -4.29
CA HIS A 504 16.87 3.92 -3.11
C HIS A 504 16.02 3.35 -1.97
N LEU A 505 14.88 2.72 -2.29
CA LEU A 505 14.00 2.13 -1.27
C LEU A 505 14.47 0.75 -0.82
N ASN A 506 14.79 -0.14 -1.76
CA ASN A 506 15.30 -1.48 -1.49
C ASN A 506 16.80 -1.50 -1.72
N ALA A 507 17.54 -0.87 -0.80
CA ALA A 507 18.99 -0.92 -0.83
C ALA A 507 19.47 -2.36 -0.63
N ALA A 508 20.26 -2.85 -1.59
CA ALA A 508 20.88 -4.18 -1.55
C ALA A 508 22.41 -4.05 -1.44
N PRO A 509 22.95 -3.55 -0.30
CA PRO A 509 24.37 -3.23 -0.17
C PRO A 509 25.27 -4.45 -0.39
N ARG A 510 24.82 -5.64 0.06
CA ARG A 510 25.54 -6.89 -0.18
C ARG A 510 25.74 -7.18 -1.66
N THR A 511 24.69 -7.03 -2.48
CA THR A 511 24.80 -7.28 -3.92
C THR A 511 25.72 -6.26 -4.59
N ALA A 512 25.65 -4.99 -4.20
CA ALA A 512 26.54 -3.96 -4.74
C ALA A 512 28.01 -4.24 -4.40
N ILE A 513 28.32 -4.60 -3.15
CA ILE A 513 29.68 -4.96 -2.72
C ILE A 513 30.16 -6.21 -3.47
N GLN A 514 29.33 -7.25 -3.57
CA GLN A 514 29.71 -8.48 -4.30
C GLN A 514 29.93 -8.21 -5.79
N THR A 515 29.10 -7.40 -6.43
CA THR A 515 29.31 -7.02 -7.84
C THR A 515 30.57 -6.19 -8.02
N ALA A 516 30.85 -5.24 -7.13
CA ALA A 516 32.06 -4.42 -7.16
C ALA A 516 33.33 -5.25 -6.97
N LEU A 517 33.31 -6.20 -6.03
CA LEU A 517 34.46 -7.07 -5.74
C LEU A 517 34.66 -8.17 -6.79
N ASN A 518 33.60 -8.63 -7.47
CA ASN A 518 33.73 -9.63 -8.54
C ASN A 518 34.12 -8.99 -9.88
N ASN A 519 33.45 -7.89 -10.23
CA ASN A 519 33.54 -7.22 -11.54
C ASN A 519 33.75 -5.71 -11.35
N PRO A 520 34.98 -5.25 -11.07
CA PRO A 520 35.28 -3.83 -10.89
C PRO A 520 35.06 -3.01 -12.18
N TYR A 521 35.05 -3.68 -13.34
CA TYR A 521 34.74 -3.06 -14.64
C TYR A 521 33.42 -2.29 -14.66
N CYS A 522 32.39 -2.77 -13.96
CA CYS A 522 31.07 -2.11 -13.93
C CYS A 522 31.12 -0.68 -13.37
N TYR A 523 32.14 -0.35 -12.57
CA TYR A 523 32.31 0.95 -11.94
C TYR A 523 33.46 1.77 -12.57
N LEU A 524 34.61 1.13 -12.83
CA LEU A 524 35.82 1.80 -13.32
C LEU A 524 35.88 1.93 -14.85
N GLN A 525 35.08 1.16 -15.61
CA GLN A 525 34.98 1.19 -17.08
C GLN A 525 36.33 1.11 -17.85
N SER A 526 37.39 0.59 -17.22
CA SER A 526 38.71 0.41 -17.87
C SER A 526 38.77 -0.90 -18.66
N GLU A 527 39.30 -0.87 -19.88
CA GLU A 527 39.34 -2.04 -20.77
C GLU A 527 40.24 -3.17 -20.25
N ALA A 528 41.27 -2.85 -19.45
CA ALA A 528 42.16 -3.83 -18.81
C ALA A 528 41.45 -4.71 -17.76
N LEU A 529 40.25 -4.32 -17.34
CA LEU A 529 39.44 -5.03 -16.34
C LEU A 529 38.32 -5.87 -16.98
N LYS A 530 38.20 -5.87 -18.31
CA LYS A 530 37.26 -6.74 -19.04
C LYS A 530 37.76 -8.18 -18.99
N SER A 531 37.45 -8.90 -17.92
CA SER A 531 37.62 -10.35 -17.86
C SER A 531 36.35 -11.06 -18.31
N GLU A 532 36.50 -12.08 -19.15
CA GLU A 532 35.45 -13.08 -19.33
C GLU A 532 35.25 -13.85 -18.02
N GLY A 533 33.98 -14.11 -17.68
CA GLY A 533 33.53 -14.45 -16.34
C GLY A 533 34.37 -15.51 -15.62
N GLY A 534 34.88 -15.16 -14.44
CA GLY A 534 35.57 -16.07 -13.53
C GLY A 534 37.09 -15.95 -13.53
N ALA A 535 37.72 -15.39 -14.56
CA ALA A 535 39.16 -15.18 -14.57
C ALA A 535 39.58 -14.05 -13.61
N ILE A 536 40.69 -14.26 -12.91
CA ILE A 536 41.35 -13.20 -12.15
C ILE A 536 42.10 -12.33 -13.17
N SER A 537 41.66 -11.08 -13.36
CA SER A 537 42.45 -10.12 -14.15
C SER A 537 43.64 -9.70 -13.31
N ASN A 538 44.82 -9.84 -13.89
CA ASN A 538 46.08 -9.38 -13.31
C ASN A 538 46.12 -7.84 -13.14
N ALA A 539 45.24 -7.10 -13.83
CA ALA A 539 45.13 -5.65 -13.72
C ALA A 539 44.03 -5.18 -12.74
N ALA A 540 43.35 -6.10 -12.03
CA ALA A 540 42.32 -5.77 -11.06
C ALA A 540 42.92 -5.16 -9.78
N PRO A 541 42.15 -4.31 -9.05
CA PRO A 541 42.57 -3.83 -7.73
C PRO A 541 42.85 -4.99 -6.78
N ASP A 542 43.79 -4.81 -5.86
CA ASP A 542 44.26 -5.86 -4.94
C ASP A 542 43.12 -6.50 -4.15
N ILE A 543 42.16 -5.67 -3.71
CA ILE A 543 40.99 -6.10 -2.94
C ILE A 543 40.12 -7.08 -3.77
N CYS A 544 40.00 -6.86 -5.08
CA CYS A 544 39.27 -7.75 -5.99
C CYS A 544 40.00 -9.08 -6.17
N ILE A 545 41.33 -9.06 -6.29
CA ILE A 545 42.16 -10.27 -6.43
C ILE A 545 42.05 -11.12 -5.16
N VAL A 546 42.27 -10.51 -3.99
CA VAL A 546 42.12 -11.13 -2.67
C VAL A 546 40.71 -11.69 -2.50
N TYR A 547 39.69 -10.96 -2.96
CA TYR A 547 38.30 -11.43 -2.95
C TYR A 547 38.06 -12.58 -3.94
N LYS A 548 38.70 -12.68 -5.08
CA LYS A 548 38.53 -13.86 -5.94
C LYS A 548 39.20 -15.10 -5.33
N LEU A 549 40.41 -14.94 -4.80
CA LEU A 549 41.14 -16.01 -4.13
C LEU A 549 40.39 -16.55 -2.90
N HIS A 550 39.74 -15.68 -2.10
CA HIS A 550 38.93 -16.17 -0.97
C HIS A 550 37.70 -16.97 -1.41
N LEU A 551 37.13 -16.70 -2.60
CA LEU A 551 35.99 -17.46 -3.13
C LEU A 551 36.40 -18.84 -3.65
N GLU A 552 37.62 -18.95 -4.17
CA GLU A 552 38.23 -20.22 -4.58
C GLU A 552 38.57 -21.09 -3.37
N CYS A 553 38.88 -20.46 -2.24
CA CYS A 553 39.12 -21.16 -0.98
C CYS A 553 37.82 -21.64 -0.30
N GLY A 554 37.94 -22.70 0.51
CA GLY A 554 36.84 -23.19 1.33
C GLY A 554 36.55 -22.33 2.57
N ARG A 555 35.80 -22.88 3.53
CA ARG A 555 35.39 -22.18 4.77
C ARG A 555 36.56 -21.73 5.66
N LEU A 556 37.68 -22.47 5.65
CA LEU A 556 38.89 -22.16 6.41
C LEU A 556 40.01 -21.88 5.41
N ILE A 557 40.66 -20.74 5.56
CA ILE A 557 41.72 -20.27 4.67
C ILE A 557 43.01 -20.23 5.48
N ASN A 558 44.03 -20.96 5.03
CA ASN A 558 45.38 -20.82 5.57
C ASN A 558 46.00 -19.52 5.06
N LEU A 559 46.43 -18.66 5.98
CA LEU A 559 46.94 -17.33 5.62
C LEU A 559 48.24 -17.40 4.80
N TYR A 560 49.08 -18.41 5.05
CA TYR A 560 50.34 -18.56 4.32
C TYR A 560 50.08 -18.91 2.85
N ASP A 561 49.28 -19.94 2.59
CA ASP A 561 48.92 -20.39 1.24
C ASP A 561 48.14 -19.31 0.47
N TRP A 562 47.31 -18.53 1.17
CA TRP A 562 46.56 -17.42 0.58
C TRP A 562 47.45 -16.25 0.17
N LEU A 563 48.46 -15.91 0.98
CA LEU A 563 49.44 -14.89 0.65
C LEU A 563 50.33 -15.33 -0.52
N GLU A 564 50.76 -16.60 -0.55
CA GLU A 564 51.53 -17.16 -1.65
C GLU A 564 50.72 -17.15 -2.97
N ALA A 565 49.44 -17.53 -2.92
CA ALA A 565 48.54 -17.43 -4.06
C ALA A 565 48.33 -15.98 -4.54
N TYR A 566 48.25 -15.01 -3.62
CA TYR A 566 48.18 -13.60 -4.00
C TYR A 566 49.49 -13.11 -4.64
N ALA A 567 50.64 -13.43 -4.04
CA ALA A 567 51.94 -13.04 -4.55
C ALA A 567 52.20 -13.59 -5.96
N THR A 568 51.79 -14.84 -6.24
CA THR A 568 51.93 -15.43 -7.59
C THR A 568 51.06 -14.72 -8.64
N VAL A 569 49.84 -14.33 -8.30
CA VAL A 569 48.95 -13.58 -9.21
C VAL A 569 49.47 -12.17 -9.49
N VAL A 570 49.98 -11.48 -8.48
CA VAL A 570 50.55 -10.13 -8.63
C VAL A 570 51.87 -10.16 -9.39
N ALA A 571 52.75 -11.13 -9.10
CA ALA A 571 53.99 -11.32 -9.86
C ALA A 571 53.71 -11.61 -11.35
N ALA A 572 52.68 -12.41 -11.64
CA ALA A 572 52.20 -12.65 -12.99
C ALA A 572 51.59 -11.39 -13.66
N ALA A 573 51.16 -10.39 -12.90
CA ALA A 573 50.73 -9.10 -13.41
C ALA A 573 51.88 -8.17 -13.78
N GLU A 574 52.97 -8.22 -13.02
CA GLU A 574 54.16 -7.40 -13.25
C GLU A 574 55.16 -8.01 -14.25
N GLY A 575 54.94 -9.25 -14.67
CA GLY A 575 55.85 -9.96 -15.59
C GLY A 575 57.20 -10.30 -14.96
N LYS A 576 57.27 -10.42 -13.62
CA LYS A 576 58.47 -10.81 -12.88
C LYS A 576 58.33 -12.25 -12.37
N ASP A 577 59.40 -13.04 -12.53
CA ASP A 577 59.48 -14.41 -12.02
C ASP A 577 59.29 -14.45 -10.48
N PRO A 578 58.56 -15.45 -9.94
CA PRO A 578 58.22 -15.53 -8.52
C PRO A 578 59.43 -15.80 -7.59
N ASP A 579 60.59 -16.21 -8.13
CA ASP A 579 61.80 -16.54 -7.35
C ASP A 579 62.81 -15.39 -7.23
N SER A 580 62.49 -14.21 -7.77
CA SER A 580 63.33 -13.03 -7.55
C SER A 580 63.04 -12.45 -6.16
N ALA A 581 64.01 -12.57 -5.25
CA ALA A 581 64.04 -11.98 -3.90
C ALA A 581 63.89 -10.44 -3.83
N ALA A 582 63.47 -9.79 -4.92
CA ALA A 582 63.12 -8.38 -5.01
C ALA A 582 61.60 -8.10 -4.86
N ALA A 583 60.74 -9.11 -4.73
CA ALA A 583 59.29 -8.92 -4.49
C ALA A 583 58.95 -8.34 -3.09
N ALA A 584 59.95 -8.05 -2.25
CA ALA A 584 59.77 -7.45 -0.93
C ALA A 584 59.59 -5.91 -0.96
N GLN A 585 59.65 -5.27 -2.13
CA GLN A 585 59.26 -3.86 -2.27
C GLN A 585 57.84 -3.78 -2.83
N LEU A 586 56.88 -3.72 -1.90
CA LEU A 586 55.50 -3.28 -2.11
C LEU A 586 55.48 -1.77 -2.46
N ASP A 587 56.06 -1.39 -3.59
CA ASP A 587 55.98 -0.02 -4.11
C ASP A 587 55.06 0.00 -5.34
N ASP A 588 53.77 -0.12 -5.06
CA ASP A 588 52.64 0.62 -5.64
C ASP A 588 51.36 -0.19 -5.43
N VAL A 589 50.77 -0.05 -4.24
CA VAL A 589 49.42 -0.56 -3.96
C VAL A 589 48.45 0.16 -4.90
N LYS A 590 47.93 -0.55 -5.90
CA LYS A 590 46.89 -0.02 -6.79
C LYS A 590 45.56 -0.12 -6.04
N HIS A 591 45.18 0.99 -5.40
CA HIS A 591 43.88 1.16 -4.76
C HIS A 591 42.70 0.99 -5.73
#